data_AF-A0A6J2ELW0-F1
#
_entry.id   AF-A0A6J2ELW0-F1
#
_cell.length_a   1.000
_cell.length_b   1.000
_cell.length_c   1.000
_cell.angle_alpha   90.00
_cell.angle_beta   90.00
_cell.angle_gamma   90.00
#
_symmetry.space_group_name_H-M   'P 1'
#
loop_
_entity.id
_entity.type
_entity.pdbx_description
1 polymer ?
#
loop_
_entity_poly.entity_id
_entity_poly.type
_entity_poly.pdbx_seq_one_letter_code
_entity_poly.pdbx_strand_id
1 'polypeptide(L)'
;MPRSPTTLCRDDPNTYQFVVSKSLGRNSYKEQYLFLFRPNQVSVLDSYQYDDGCEPCGNDTFSREPAIVLFHSPLTAVQAFAIIPLHAAPLDAVAEMDSLYDVYLDVRQKWDLEDIMLMGDFNAGCSYVAPSQWASIRLRMNPAFQWLIPDTADTTATATHCAYDRIVVAGTLLQHAIVPDSATPFDFQAAYGLSSELVGVLPYVLQLCWGQHMVPGRGGGGVSGHKVPCAERAVHPCPHYGFPHRPRPSVTITRWR
;
A
#
# COMPACT_ATOMS: atom_id res chain seq x y z
N MET A 1 51.27 -6.18 -7.81
CA MET A 1 50.13 -5.25 -7.84
C MET A 1 48.85 -6.05 -7.81
N PRO A 2 48.07 -6.06 -6.72
CA PRO A 2 46.72 -6.58 -6.77
C PRO A 2 45.79 -5.49 -7.31
N ARG A 3 45.01 -5.83 -8.35
CA ARG A 3 43.88 -5.03 -8.81
C ARG A 3 42.75 -5.17 -7.79
N SER A 4 42.34 -4.09 -7.14
CA SER A 4 41.06 -4.02 -6.43
C SER A 4 39.95 -3.81 -7.46
N PRO A 5 38.94 -4.70 -7.58
CA PRO A 5 37.66 -4.30 -8.13
C PRO A 5 36.82 -3.75 -6.97
N THR A 6 36.87 -2.44 -6.77
CA THR A 6 35.82 -1.73 -6.04
C THR A 6 34.57 -1.73 -6.92
N THR A 7 33.85 -2.84 -6.93
CA THR A 7 32.47 -2.87 -7.42
C THR A 7 31.62 -2.28 -6.31
N LEU A 8 31.35 -0.96 -6.36
CA LEU A 8 30.25 -0.37 -5.59
C LEU A 8 28.99 -1.19 -5.93
N CYS A 9 28.22 -1.64 -4.91
CA CYS A 9 26.90 -2.23 -5.12
C CYS A 9 26.00 -1.10 -5.67
N ARG A 10 26.07 -0.86 -6.99
CA ARG A 10 25.22 0.07 -7.71
C ARG A 10 23.95 -0.72 -8.00
N ASP A 11 22.85 -0.34 -7.35
CA ASP A 11 21.54 -0.89 -7.72
C ASP A 11 21.33 -0.66 -9.23
N ASP A 12 20.80 -1.68 -9.91
CA ASP A 12 20.42 -1.56 -11.32
C ASP A 12 19.45 -0.37 -11.43
N PRO A 13 19.69 0.60 -12.32
CA PRO A 13 18.79 1.75 -12.48
C PRO A 13 17.34 1.34 -12.81
N ASN A 14 17.08 0.09 -13.22
CA ASN A 14 15.75 -0.48 -13.44
C ASN A 14 15.17 -1.21 -12.22
N THR A 15 15.75 -1.06 -11.02
CA THR A 15 15.28 -1.76 -9.81
C THR A 15 13.84 -1.37 -9.45
N TYR A 16 13.45 -0.12 -9.72
CA TYR A 16 12.10 0.40 -9.50
C TYR A 16 11.65 1.28 -10.67
N GLN A 17 10.35 1.25 -10.95
CA GLN A 17 9.63 2.22 -11.76
C GLN A 17 8.63 2.97 -10.87
N PHE A 18 8.08 4.08 -11.38
CA PHE A 18 7.20 4.93 -10.58
C PHE A 18 6.03 5.50 -11.36
N VAL A 19 4.95 5.79 -10.62
CA VAL A 19 3.85 6.67 -11.03
C VAL A 19 3.73 7.76 -9.97
N VAL A 20 3.65 9.03 -10.38
CA VAL A 20 3.52 10.18 -9.49
C VAL A 20 2.31 11.00 -9.89
N SER A 21 1.52 11.45 -8.90
CA SER A 21 0.35 12.30 -9.15
C SER A 21 0.76 13.73 -9.48
N LYS A 22 -0.24 14.55 -9.84
CA LYS A 22 -0.11 16.01 -9.79
C LYS A 22 0.10 16.48 -8.34
N SER A 23 0.40 17.75 -8.15
CA SER A 23 0.43 18.39 -6.83
C SER A 23 -1.00 18.67 -6.37
N LEU A 24 -1.43 18.03 -5.28
CA LEU A 24 -2.82 18.00 -4.79
C LEU A 24 -2.94 18.64 -3.41
N GLY A 25 -4.07 19.26 -3.12
CA GLY A 25 -4.30 20.01 -1.88
C GLY A 25 -5.33 21.10 -2.09
N ARG A 26 -6.27 21.33 -1.17
CA ARG A 26 -7.22 22.46 -1.28
C ARG A 26 -6.57 23.85 -1.19
N ASN A 27 -5.46 23.98 -0.45
CA ASN A 27 -4.82 25.27 -0.16
C ASN A 27 -3.40 25.34 -0.74
N SER A 28 -2.55 26.26 -0.26
CA SER A 28 -1.17 26.40 -0.74
C SER A 28 -0.26 25.24 -0.36
N TYR A 29 -0.62 24.49 0.69
CA TYR A 29 0.06 23.25 1.04
C TYR A 29 -0.41 22.15 0.10
N LYS A 30 0.54 21.56 -0.62
CA LYS A 30 0.29 20.50 -1.60
C LYS A 30 1.16 19.29 -1.32
N GLU A 31 0.66 18.13 -1.71
CA GLU A 31 1.36 16.85 -1.63
C GLU A 31 1.21 16.08 -2.95
N GLN A 32 1.94 14.98 -3.09
CA GLN A 32 1.83 14.07 -4.23
C GLN A 32 1.76 12.63 -3.74
N TYR A 33 0.99 11.81 -4.45
CA TYR A 33 1.05 10.36 -4.32
C TYR A 33 2.20 9.84 -5.20
N LEU A 34 3.03 8.97 -4.63
CA LEU A 34 4.12 8.29 -5.33
C LEU A 34 3.97 6.78 -5.16
N PHE A 35 3.84 6.08 -6.29
CA PHE A 35 3.90 4.63 -6.36
C PHE A 35 5.29 4.22 -6.80
N LEU A 36 5.97 3.39 -6.02
CA LEU A 36 7.23 2.74 -6.40
C LEU A 36 6.98 1.24 -6.54
N PHE A 37 7.28 0.68 -7.71
CA PHE A 37 7.03 -0.73 -7.99
C PHE A 37 8.19 -1.37 -8.74
N ARG A 38 8.33 -2.68 -8.59
CA ARG A 38 9.38 -3.45 -9.28
C ARG A 38 8.83 -3.97 -10.61
N PRO A 39 9.39 -3.58 -11.77
CA PRO A 39 8.84 -3.96 -13.07
C PRO A 39 8.97 -5.46 -13.39
N ASN A 40 9.79 -6.20 -12.63
CA ASN A 40 9.89 -7.66 -12.72
C ASN A 40 8.82 -8.40 -11.88
N GLN A 41 8.01 -7.68 -11.10
CA GLN A 41 6.93 -8.25 -10.28
C GLN A 41 5.55 -7.80 -10.76
N VAL A 42 5.40 -6.53 -11.11
CA VAL A 42 4.15 -5.95 -11.60
C VAL A 42 4.42 -4.95 -12.73
N SER A 43 3.43 -4.71 -13.58
CA SER A 43 3.46 -3.66 -14.60
C SER A 43 2.22 -2.78 -14.49
N VAL A 44 2.35 -1.48 -14.74
CA VAL A 44 1.21 -0.56 -14.81
C VAL A 44 0.49 -0.73 -16.15
N LEU A 45 -0.81 -0.97 -16.12
CA LEU A 45 -1.66 -1.05 -17.32
C LEU A 45 -2.28 0.29 -17.66
N ASP A 46 -2.75 1.03 -16.66
CA ASP A 46 -3.40 2.33 -16.79
C ASP A 46 -3.30 3.10 -15.45
N SER A 47 -3.50 4.41 -15.49
CA SER A 47 -3.59 5.25 -14.30
C SER A 47 -4.39 6.51 -14.56
N TYR A 48 -5.15 6.98 -13.59
CA TYR A 48 -5.85 8.25 -13.67
C TYR A 48 -6.01 8.92 -12.31
N GLN A 49 -6.29 10.21 -12.34
CA GLN A 49 -6.61 11.02 -11.16
C GLN A 49 -8.13 11.05 -11.04
N TYR A 50 -8.68 10.64 -9.89
CA TYR A 50 -10.10 10.85 -9.61
C TYR A 50 -10.39 12.34 -9.58
N ASP A 51 -11.56 12.72 -10.08
CA ASP A 51 -12.05 14.09 -10.12
C ASP A 51 -13.51 14.04 -9.66
N ASP A 52 -13.76 14.54 -8.46
CA ASP A 52 -15.08 14.53 -7.83
C ASP A 52 -15.87 15.82 -8.11
N GLY A 53 -15.30 16.70 -8.95
CA GLY A 53 -15.97 17.87 -9.48
C GLY A 53 -15.13 19.15 -9.41
N CYS A 54 -15.85 20.26 -9.31
CA CYS A 54 -15.27 21.59 -9.50
C CYS A 54 -14.64 22.12 -8.20
N GLU A 55 -13.31 22.16 -8.13
CA GLU A 55 -12.55 22.75 -7.00
C GLU A 55 -13.00 24.20 -6.68
N PRO A 56 -13.16 25.12 -7.66
CA PRO A 56 -13.61 26.49 -7.39
C PRO A 56 -15.05 26.61 -6.88
N CYS A 57 -15.87 25.57 -7.08
CA CYS A 57 -17.27 25.56 -6.71
C CYS A 57 -17.49 25.11 -5.25
N GLY A 58 -16.46 24.59 -4.59
CA GLY A 58 -16.51 24.15 -3.19
C GLY A 58 -17.27 22.84 -2.95
N ASN A 59 -17.54 22.07 -4.00
CA ASN A 59 -18.19 20.75 -3.91
C ASN A 59 -17.19 19.58 -3.84
N ASP A 60 -15.89 19.88 -3.87
CA ASP A 60 -14.83 18.89 -3.80
C ASP A 60 -14.72 18.29 -2.39
N THR A 61 -14.83 16.98 -2.30
CA THR A 61 -14.81 16.21 -1.06
C THR A 61 -13.39 15.91 -0.60
N PHE A 62 -12.46 15.71 -1.53
CA PHE A 62 -11.11 15.27 -1.21
C PHE A 62 -10.15 16.45 -1.15
N SER A 63 -9.44 16.62 -0.04
CA SER A 63 -8.32 17.57 -0.02
C SER A 63 -7.21 17.19 -1.00
N ARG A 64 -7.04 15.88 -1.23
CA ARG A 64 -6.09 15.29 -2.19
C ARG A 64 -6.77 14.13 -2.90
N GLU A 65 -7.27 14.40 -4.08
CA GLU A 65 -8.02 13.48 -4.91
C GLU A 65 -7.21 12.18 -5.14
N PRO A 66 -7.81 10.98 -5.10
CA PRO A 66 -7.07 9.73 -5.28
C PRO A 66 -6.40 9.59 -6.67
N ALA A 67 -5.09 9.30 -6.69
CA ALA A 67 -4.35 8.95 -7.90
C ALA A 67 -4.33 7.42 -8.10
N ILE A 68 -5.19 6.91 -8.96
CA ILE A 68 -5.52 5.49 -9.08
C ILE A 68 -4.61 4.84 -10.12
N VAL A 69 -4.07 3.66 -9.79
CA VAL A 69 -3.18 2.91 -10.68
C VAL A 69 -3.68 1.48 -10.84
N LEU A 70 -3.85 1.03 -12.08
CA LEU A 70 -4.18 -0.34 -12.46
C LEU A 70 -2.88 -1.12 -12.69
N PHE A 71 -2.68 -2.18 -11.92
CA PHE A 71 -1.54 -3.06 -12.03
C PHE A 71 -1.92 -4.40 -12.66
N HIS A 72 -0.99 -4.94 -13.44
CA HIS A 72 -0.94 -6.35 -13.81
C HIS A 72 0.13 -7.06 -12.97
N SER A 73 -0.20 -8.23 -12.42
CA SER A 73 0.70 -9.05 -11.62
C SER A 73 0.70 -10.51 -12.11
N PRO A 74 1.70 -10.94 -12.89
CA PRO A 74 1.75 -12.31 -13.42
C PRO A 74 2.12 -13.35 -12.36
N LEU A 75 2.52 -12.93 -11.16
CA LEU A 75 3.05 -13.81 -10.10
C LEU A 75 2.01 -14.16 -9.03
N THR A 76 0.86 -13.50 -9.02
CA THR A 76 -0.20 -13.66 -8.00
C THR A 76 -1.46 -14.27 -8.60
N ALA A 77 -2.33 -14.83 -7.75
CA ALA A 77 -3.61 -15.38 -8.20
C ALA A 77 -4.52 -14.30 -8.83
N VAL A 78 -4.49 -13.09 -8.26
CA VAL A 78 -5.07 -11.89 -8.87
C VAL A 78 -4.12 -11.35 -9.94
N GLN A 79 -4.54 -11.36 -11.20
CA GLN A 79 -3.68 -10.93 -12.32
C GLN A 79 -3.81 -9.44 -12.65
N ALA A 80 -4.95 -8.83 -12.34
CA ALA A 80 -5.18 -7.40 -12.49
C ALA A 80 -5.87 -6.87 -11.24
N PHE A 81 -5.37 -5.77 -10.69
CA PHE A 81 -5.99 -5.10 -9.55
C PHE A 81 -5.62 -3.62 -9.56
N ALA A 82 -6.51 -2.79 -9.02
CA ALA A 82 -6.25 -1.35 -8.87
C ALA A 82 -5.84 -1.03 -7.44
N ILE A 83 -5.02 0.02 -7.29
CA ILE A 83 -4.76 0.65 -5.99
C ILE A 83 -5.29 2.08 -6.00
N ILE A 84 -6.11 2.40 -5.00
CA ILE A 84 -6.66 3.72 -4.72
C ILE A 84 -5.95 4.26 -3.45
N PRO A 85 -5.09 5.27 -3.57
CA PRO A 85 -4.45 5.86 -2.41
C PRO A 85 -5.38 6.90 -1.76
N LEU A 86 -5.31 7.03 -0.44
CA LEU A 86 -5.84 8.20 0.26
C LEU A 86 -4.90 8.60 1.38
N HIS A 87 -4.55 9.88 1.41
CA HIS A 87 -4.10 10.55 2.61
C HIS A 87 -5.20 11.53 3.01
N ALA A 88 -6.00 11.18 4.00
CA ALA A 88 -7.22 11.92 4.31
C ALA A 88 -6.89 13.24 5.00
N ALA A 89 -7.63 14.31 4.74
CA ALA A 89 -7.56 15.49 5.60
C ALA A 89 -8.07 15.13 7.01
N PRO A 90 -7.32 15.38 8.10
CA PRO A 90 -7.71 14.88 9.43
C PRO A 90 -9.09 15.33 9.90
N LEU A 91 -9.50 16.56 9.56
CA LEU A 91 -10.80 17.11 9.94
C LEU A 91 -11.97 16.62 9.06
N ASP A 92 -11.66 16.10 7.87
CA ASP A 92 -12.63 15.60 6.90
C ASP A 92 -12.53 14.06 6.73
N ALA A 93 -11.77 13.37 7.60
CA ALA A 93 -11.44 11.95 7.47
C ALA A 93 -12.68 11.07 7.29
N VAL A 94 -13.75 11.35 8.03
CA VAL A 94 -15.02 10.61 7.91
C VAL A 94 -15.65 10.78 6.52
N ALA A 95 -15.67 12.01 6.00
CA ALA A 95 -16.27 12.31 4.70
C ALA A 95 -15.42 11.74 3.55
N GLU A 96 -14.10 11.95 3.57
CA GLU A 96 -13.19 11.44 2.54
C GLU A 96 -13.17 9.90 2.53
N MET A 97 -13.18 9.24 3.69
CA MET A 97 -13.28 7.78 3.76
C MET A 97 -14.64 7.25 3.28
N ASP A 98 -15.74 7.96 3.54
CA ASP A 98 -17.04 7.57 2.99
C ASP A 98 -17.04 7.69 1.46
N SER A 99 -16.51 8.80 0.91
CA SER A 99 -16.42 9.04 -0.53
C SER A 99 -15.50 8.08 -1.27
N LEU A 100 -14.54 7.42 -0.60
CA LEU A 100 -13.78 6.32 -1.22
C LEU A 100 -14.68 5.18 -1.74
N TYR A 101 -15.90 5.02 -1.19
CA TYR A 101 -16.88 4.12 -1.76
C TYR A 101 -17.27 4.51 -3.18
N ASP A 102 -17.45 5.81 -3.45
CA ASP A 102 -17.81 6.31 -4.78
C ASP A 102 -16.63 6.21 -5.74
N VAL A 103 -15.40 6.42 -5.27
CA VAL A 103 -14.17 6.16 -6.04
C VAL A 103 -14.06 4.68 -6.41
N TYR A 104 -14.38 3.77 -5.49
CA TYR A 104 -14.45 2.34 -5.79
C TYR A 104 -15.46 2.05 -6.91
N LEU A 105 -16.67 2.64 -6.86
CA LEU A 105 -17.67 2.47 -7.92
C LEU A 105 -17.21 3.02 -9.27
N ASP A 106 -16.53 4.16 -9.28
CA ASP A 106 -15.94 4.77 -10.49
C ASP A 106 -14.90 3.83 -11.13
N VAL A 107 -13.99 3.27 -10.33
CA VAL A 107 -12.99 2.29 -10.82
C VAL A 107 -13.67 1.06 -11.41
N ARG A 108 -14.69 0.52 -10.73
CA ARG A 108 -15.47 -0.62 -11.25
C ARG A 108 -16.10 -0.28 -12.59
N GLN A 109 -16.72 0.90 -12.71
CA GLN A 109 -17.38 1.31 -13.95
C GLN A 109 -16.38 1.54 -15.09
N LYS A 110 -15.24 2.17 -14.78
CA LYS A 110 -14.23 2.55 -15.77
C LYS A 110 -13.50 1.36 -16.37
N TRP A 111 -13.13 0.38 -15.54
CA TRP A 111 -12.27 -0.74 -15.94
C TRP A 111 -12.95 -2.12 -15.88
N ASP A 112 -14.24 -2.19 -15.51
CA ASP A 112 -14.96 -3.45 -15.26
C ASP A 112 -14.19 -4.37 -14.30
N LEU A 113 -13.66 -3.78 -13.23
CA LEU A 113 -12.72 -4.41 -12.30
C LEU A 113 -13.30 -4.51 -10.90
N GLU A 114 -13.29 -5.69 -10.29
CA GLU A 114 -13.76 -5.88 -8.91
C GLU A 114 -12.64 -5.91 -7.86
N ASP A 115 -11.44 -6.33 -8.27
CA ASP A 115 -10.28 -6.51 -7.41
C ASP A 115 -9.54 -5.18 -7.18
N ILE A 116 -9.87 -4.53 -6.06
CA ILE A 116 -9.45 -3.15 -5.76
C ILE A 116 -8.92 -3.07 -4.34
N MET A 117 -7.74 -2.47 -4.19
CA MET A 117 -7.13 -2.13 -2.91
C MET A 117 -7.26 -0.63 -2.66
N LEU A 118 -7.67 -0.25 -1.46
CA LEU A 118 -7.68 1.13 -0.99
C LEU A 118 -6.76 1.23 0.21
N MET A 119 -5.79 2.15 0.20
CA MET A 119 -4.79 2.20 1.27
C MET A 119 -4.14 3.57 1.44
N GLY A 120 -3.60 3.81 2.64
CA GLY A 120 -2.87 5.03 3.00
C GLY A 120 -3.22 5.53 4.40
N ASP A 121 -2.80 6.77 4.68
CA ASP A 121 -3.07 7.47 5.94
C ASP A 121 -4.51 8.02 5.91
N PHE A 122 -5.46 7.18 6.30
CA PHE A 122 -6.88 7.55 6.28
C PHE A 122 -7.26 8.45 7.47
N ASN A 123 -6.33 8.73 8.40
CA ASN A 123 -6.65 9.33 9.70
C ASN A 123 -7.79 8.59 10.43
N ALA A 124 -7.89 7.26 10.24
CA ALA A 124 -9.05 6.44 10.58
C ALA A 124 -9.13 6.01 12.04
N GLY A 125 -9.06 6.95 12.99
CA GLY A 125 -9.20 6.64 14.41
C GLY A 125 -8.95 7.82 15.33
N CYS A 126 -8.84 7.52 16.63
CA CYS A 126 -8.58 8.50 17.69
C CYS A 126 -9.54 9.69 17.61
N SER A 127 -9.05 10.94 17.66
CA SER A 127 -9.88 12.14 17.65
C SER A 127 -10.51 12.46 16.28
N TYR A 128 -10.03 11.85 15.19
CA TYR A 128 -10.49 12.15 13.84
C TYR A 128 -11.71 11.31 13.43
N VAL A 129 -11.82 10.09 13.96
CA VAL A 129 -12.98 9.21 13.74
C VAL A 129 -13.42 8.61 15.07
N ALA A 130 -14.51 9.14 15.62
CA ALA A 130 -15.13 8.64 16.84
C ALA A 130 -15.83 7.29 16.60
N PRO A 131 -15.97 6.44 17.63
CA PRO A 131 -16.63 5.14 17.51
C PRO A 131 -18.04 5.18 16.86
N SER A 132 -18.81 6.23 17.13
CA SER A 132 -20.16 6.43 16.57
C SER A 132 -20.18 6.80 15.08
N GLN A 133 -19.07 7.32 14.54
CA GLN A 133 -18.99 7.77 13.14
C GLN A 133 -18.71 6.62 12.17
N TRP A 134 -18.20 5.48 12.64
CA TRP A 134 -17.96 4.32 11.76
C TRP A 134 -19.21 3.83 11.03
N ALA A 135 -20.38 3.96 11.66
CA ALA A 135 -21.65 3.58 11.06
C ALA A 135 -22.06 4.46 9.86
N SER A 136 -21.48 5.65 9.71
CA SER A 136 -21.76 6.54 8.57
C SER A 136 -20.80 6.36 7.40
N ILE A 137 -19.79 5.49 7.50
CA ILE A 137 -18.77 5.30 6.47
C ILE A 137 -19.13 4.04 5.66
N ARG A 138 -19.62 4.23 4.42
CA ARG A 138 -20.03 3.15 3.51
C ARG A 138 -18.89 2.15 3.25
N LEU A 139 -17.66 2.65 3.12
CA LEU A 139 -16.46 1.81 2.97
C LEU A 139 -16.25 0.85 4.15
N ARG A 140 -16.73 1.20 5.35
CA ARG A 140 -16.64 0.36 6.56
C ARG A 140 -17.83 -0.59 6.69
N MET A 141 -19.03 -0.09 6.42
CA MET A 141 -20.27 -0.83 6.68
C MET A 141 -20.63 -1.83 5.58
N ASN A 142 -20.09 -1.65 4.38
CA ASN A 142 -20.39 -2.53 3.27
C ASN A 142 -19.53 -3.82 3.35
N PRO A 143 -20.16 -5.01 3.37
CA PRO A 143 -19.45 -6.29 3.55
C PRO A 143 -18.57 -6.69 2.36
N ALA A 144 -18.64 -5.98 1.23
CA ALA A 144 -17.73 -6.17 0.12
C ALA A 144 -16.27 -5.81 0.48
N PHE A 145 -16.07 -4.97 1.49
CA PHE A 145 -14.75 -4.49 1.89
C PHE A 145 -14.23 -5.24 3.11
N GLN A 146 -13.03 -5.78 2.99
CA GLN A 146 -12.29 -6.35 4.09
C GLN A 146 -11.24 -5.34 4.56
N TRP A 147 -11.34 -4.91 5.82
CA TRP A 147 -10.35 -4.05 6.47
C TRP A 147 -9.25 -4.93 7.08
N LEU A 148 -8.04 -4.83 6.53
CA LEU A 148 -6.93 -5.72 6.91
C LEU A 148 -6.14 -5.20 8.12
N ILE A 149 -6.09 -3.88 8.29
CA ILE A 149 -5.50 -3.25 9.49
C ILE A 149 -6.64 -3.00 10.50
N PRO A 150 -6.64 -3.68 11.66
CA PRO A 150 -7.72 -3.56 12.65
C PRO A 150 -7.64 -2.22 13.39
N ASP A 151 -8.76 -1.81 14.01
CA ASP A 151 -8.82 -0.57 14.81
C ASP A 151 -7.92 -0.59 16.05
N THR A 152 -7.48 -1.79 16.46
CA THR A 152 -6.56 -2.00 17.59
C THR A 152 -5.09 -1.87 17.20
N ALA A 153 -4.76 -1.71 15.91
CA ALA A 153 -3.38 -1.53 15.47
C ALA A 153 -2.85 -0.15 15.89
N ASP A 154 -1.53 -0.07 16.10
CA ASP A 154 -0.82 1.20 16.17
C ASP A 154 -0.04 1.40 14.88
N THR A 155 -0.35 2.49 14.19
CA THR A 155 0.29 2.90 12.92
C THR A 155 1.03 4.22 13.09
N THR A 156 1.34 4.61 14.33
CA THR A 156 2.03 5.86 14.61
C THR A 156 3.46 5.62 15.08
N ALA A 157 4.38 6.47 14.62
CA ALA A 157 5.78 6.46 15.03
C ALA A 157 6.01 7.33 16.29
N THR A 158 4.95 8.00 16.75
CA THR A 158 4.92 8.91 17.89
C THR A 158 4.36 8.21 19.14
N ALA A 159 4.33 8.89 20.29
CA ALA A 159 3.79 8.33 21.54
C ALA A 159 2.25 8.14 21.56
N THR A 160 1.58 8.42 20.44
CA THR A 160 0.17 8.13 20.23
C THR A 160 -0.04 6.63 20.02
N HIS A 161 -1.29 6.17 20.08
CA HIS A 161 -1.65 4.80 19.71
C HIS A 161 -2.91 4.85 18.84
N CYS A 162 -2.72 4.95 17.53
CA CYS A 162 -3.80 5.21 16.59
C CYS A 162 -3.66 4.37 15.31
N ALA A 163 -4.77 3.78 14.86
CA ALA A 163 -4.89 3.07 13.59
C ALA A 163 -5.26 4.04 12.44
N TYR A 164 -4.40 5.04 12.19
CA TYR A 164 -4.60 6.02 11.13
C TYR A 164 -4.44 5.41 9.73
N ASP A 165 -3.36 4.66 9.53
CA ASP A 165 -3.05 4.04 8.25
C ASP A 165 -3.83 2.74 8.06
N ARG A 166 -4.41 2.55 6.89
CA ARG A 166 -5.30 1.41 6.59
C ARG A 166 -4.95 0.74 5.27
N ILE A 167 -5.29 -0.55 5.21
CA ILE A 167 -5.42 -1.31 3.97
C ILE A 167 -6.81 -1.93 3.96
N VAL A 168 -7.55 -1.66 2.90
CA VAL A 168 -8.91 -2.15 2.65
C VAL A 168 -8.92 -2.82 1.28
N VAL A 169 -9.56 -3.97 1.15
CA VAL A 169 -9.62 -4.71 -0.12
C VAL A 169 -11.04 -5.14 -0.47
N ALA A 170 -11.35 -5.05 -1.76
CA ALA A 170 -12.56 -5.56 -2.39
C ALA A 170 -12.18 -6.52 -3.52
N GLY A 171 -13.12 -7.39 -3.90
CA GLY A 171 -12.94 -8.40 -4.94
C GLY A 171 -12.46 -9.74 -4.39
N THR A 172 -13.11 -10.82 -4.85
CA THR A 172 -12.92 -12.16 -4.29
C THR A 172 -11.50 -12.70 -4.57
N LEU A 173 -10.94 -12.41 -5.74
CA LEU A 173 -9.62 -12.92 -6.11
C LEU A 173 -8.54 -12.21 -5.29
N LEU A 174 -8.64 -10.89 -5.13
CA LEU A 174 -7.70 -10.12 -4.31
C LEU A 174 -7.78 -10.52 -2.84
N GLN A 175 -8.98 -10.68 -2.28
CA GLN A 175 -9.20 -11.12 -0.90
C GLN A 175 -8.58 -12.51 -0.65
N HIS A 176 -8.80 -13.47 -1.55
CA HIS A 176 -8.21 -14.81 -1.44
C HIS A 176 -6.70 -14.84 -1.71
N ALA A 177 -6.18 -13.86 -2.46
CA ALA A 177 -4.75 -13.76 -2.73
C ALA A 177 -3.96 -13.23 -1.53
N ILE A 178 -4.59 -12.65 -0.50
CA ILE A 178 -3.89 -12.15 0.68
C ILE A 178 -3.37 -13.31 1.53
N VAL A 179 -2.09 -13.23 1.91
CA VAL A 179 -1.54 -14.15 2.91
C VAL A 179 -2.15 -13.80 4.27
N PRO A 180 -2.82 -14.75 4.97
CA PRO A 180 -3.41 -14.48 6.27
C PRO A 180 -2.40 -13.86 7.24
N ASP A 181 -2.87 -12.90 8.05
CA ASP A 181 -2.10 -12.19 9.08
C ASP A 181 -0.86 -11.42 8.58
N SER A 182 -0.70 -11.25 7.26
CA SER A 182 0.44 -10.53 6.69
C SER A 182 0.27 -9.00 6.65
N ALA A 183 -0.96 -8.52 6.83
CA ALA A 183 -1.26 -7.09 6.87
C ALA A 183 -0.92 -6.54 8.25
N THR A 184 0.22 -5.88 8.39
CA THR A 184 0.67 -5.34 9.66
C THR A 184 1.33 -3.96 9.52
N PRO A 185 1.30 -3.15 10.57
CA PRO A 185 2.21 -2.02 10.71
C PRO A 185 3.66 -2.53 10.74
N PHE A 186 4.57 -1.90 9.99
CA PHE A 186 6.00 -2.19 10.01
C PHE A 186 6.72 -1.23 10.96
N ASP A 187 7.02 -1.73 12.16
CA ASP A 187 7.84 -1.02 13.15
C ASP A 187 9.31 -0.98 12.70
N PHE A 188 9.63 0.03 11.90
CA PHE A 188 10.99 0.28 11.41
C PHE A 188 11.93 0.76 12.54
N GLN A 189 11.40 1.35 13.62
CA GLN A 189 12.19 1.71 14.79
C GLN A 189 12.80 0.46 15.40
N ALA A 190 11.98 -0.54 15.72
CA ALA A 190 12.43 -1.81 16.25
C ALA A 190 13.26 -2.59 15.22
N ALA A 191 12.84 -2.62 13.96
CA ALA A 191 13.53 -3.40 12.92
C ALA A 191 14.96 -2.92 12.64
N TYR A 192 15.21 -1.61 12.75
CA TYR A 192 16.52 -1.02 12.45
C TYR A 192 17.25 -0.49 13.70
N GLY A 193 16.67 -0.67 14.90
CA GLY A 193 17.27 -0.20 16.15
C GLY A 193 17.44 1.32 16.21
N LEU A 194 16.45 2.07 15.72
CA LEU A 194 16.51 3.54 15.64
C LEU A 194 16.15 4.18 16.98
N SER A 195 16.72 5.37 17.25
CA SER A 195 16.30 6.19 18.38
C SER A 195 14.93 6.83 18.11
N SER A 196 14.16 7.10 19.17
CA SER A 196 12.86 7.77 19.04
C SER A 196 12.95 9.16 18.40
N GLU A 197 14.09 9.85 18.55
CA GLU A 197 14.36 11.15 17.91
C GLU A 197 14.40 11.04 16.38
N LEU A 198 15.03 9.99 15.85
CA LEU A 198 15.09 9.73 14.41
C LEU A 198 13.74 9.24 13.85
N VAL A 199 12.94 8.60 14.70
CA VAL A 199 11.66 7.98 14.30
C VAL A 199 10.52 8.98 14.26
N GLY A 200 10.52 9.98 15.15
CA GLY A 200 9.50 11.03 15.19
C GLY A 200 9.40 11.89 13.92
N VAL A 201 10.34 11.76 12.98
CA VAL A 201 10.35 12.46 11.69
C VAL A 201 10.10 11.54 10.49
N LEU A 202 9.94 10.23 10.71
CA LEU A 202 9.74 9.24 9.64
C LEU A 202 8.28 8.78 9.57
N PRO A 203 7.71 8.62 8.37
CA PRO A 203 6.35 8.11 8.20
C PRO A 203 6.29 6.62 8.54
N TYR A 204 5.16 6.19 9.11
CA TYR A 204 4.90 4.77 9.35
C TYR A 204 4.71 4.03 8.02
N VAL A 205 5.04 2.73 8.01
CA VAL A 205 4.98 1.89 6.81
C VAL A 205 4.02 0.74 7.07
N LEU A 206 3.08 0.50 6.16
CA LEU A 206 2.27 -0.71 6.17
C LEU A 206 2.90 -1.78 5.28
N GLN A 207 2.80 -3.04 5.69
CA GLN A 207 3.24 -4.18 4.92
C GLN A 207 2.08 -5.13 4.64
N LEU A 208 2.05 -5.69 3.42
CA LEU A 208 1.10 -6.73 3.00
C LEU A 208 1.82 -7.73 2.09
N CYS A 209 1.44 -9.00 2.18
CA CYS A 209 1.94 -10.06 1.31
C CYS A 209 0.82 -10.71 0.50
N TRP A 210 1.12 -11.01 -0.77
CA TRP A 210 0.25 -11.77 -1.66
C TRP A 210 0.76 -13.19 -1.88
N GLY A 211 -0.16 -14.14 -1.92
CA GLY A 211 0.08 -15.53 -2.26
C GLY A 211 0.50 -15.67 -3.72
N GLN A 212 1.51 -16.50 -3.97
CA GLN A 212 1.99 -16.78 -5.31
C GLN A 212 1.05 -17.70 -6.07
N HIS A 213 0.94 -17.49 -7.38
CA HIS A 213 0.33 -18.45 -8.28
C HIS A 213 1.26 -19.67 -8.43
N MET A 214 0.84 -20.84 -7.95
CA MET A 214 1.59 -22.09 -8.17
C MET A 214 1.41 -22.54 -9.63
N VAL A 215 2.44 -22.39 -10.46
CA VAL A 215 2.46 -23.03 -11.79
C VAL A 215 2.65 -24.54 -11.59
N PRO A 216 1.77 -25.42 -12.12
CA PRO A 216 1.98 -26.85 -12.04
C PRO A 216 3.29 -27.22 -12.74
N GLY A 217 4.25 -27.77 -11.99
CA GLY A 217 5.47 -28.30 -12.56
C GLY A 217 5.15 -29.49 -13.47
N ARG A 218 5.77 -29.54 -14.65
CA ARG A 218 5.81 -30.77 -15.46
C ARG A 218 6.65 -31.81 -14.70
N GLY A 219 5.99 -32.65 -13.91
CA GLY A 219 6.61 -33.77 -13.22
C GLY A 219 5.67 -34.37 -12.19
N GLY A 220 5.16 -35.56 -12.45
CA GLY A 220 4.29 -36.28 -11.51
C GLY A 220 5.02 -36.61 -10.21
N GLY A 221 4.42 -36.24 -9.09
CA GLY A 221 4.88 -36.52 -7.73
C GLY A 221 4.15 -35.62 -6.75
N GLY A 222 3.43 -36.21 -5.79
CA GLY A 222 2.46 -35.52 -4.93
C GLY A 222 3.00 -34.24 -4.28
N VAL A 223 2.21 -33.18 -4.35
CA VAL A 223 2.57 -31.85 -3.82
C VAL A 223 2.08 -31.72 -2.38
N SER A 224 2.99 -31.92 -1.42
CA SER A 224 2.90 -31.28 -0.11
C SER A 224 3.23 -29.81 -0.32
N GLY A 225 2.20 -28.95 -0.38
CA GLY A 225 2.36 -27.52 -0.58
C GLY A 225 2.93 -26.84 0.67
N HIS A 226 4.26 -26.75 0.77
CA HIS A 226 4.89 -25.82 1.70
C HIS A 226 4.63 -24.39 1.19
N LYS A 227 3.82 -23.63 1.94
CA LYS A 227 3.67 -22.18 1.76
C LYS A 227 5.01 -21.54 2.11
N VAL A 228 5.74 -21.07 1.11
CA VAL A 228 6.96 -20.28 1.33
C VAL A 228 6.52 -18.95 1.95
N PRO A 229 6.98 -18.61 3.17
CA PRO A 229 6.68 -17.31 3.76
C PRO A 229 7.19 -16.20 2.84
N CYS A 230 6.58 -15.02 2.93
CA CYS A 230 7.01 -13.81 2.22
C CYS A 230 8.56 -13.66 2.24
N ALA A 231 9.16 -13.99 3.40
CA ALA A 231 10.33 -14.84 3.66
C ALA A 231 11.56 -14.88 2.70
N GLU A 232 11.50 -15.78 1.73
CA GLU A 232 12.62 -16.74 1.60
C GLU A 232 13.44 -16.70 0.30
N ARG A 233 13.31 -15.68 -0.55
CA ARG A 233 14.26 -15.51 -1.68
C ARG A 233 15.34 -14.48 -1.36
N ALA A 234 16.38 -14.93 -0.65
CA ALA A 234 17.64 -14.22 -0.52
C ALA A 234 18.42 -14.28 -1.85
N VAL A 235 18.82 -13.12 -2.38
CA VAL A 235 19.86 -13.02 -3.42
C VAL A 235 21.21 -12.86 -2.72
N HIS A 236 22.25 -13.50 -3.26
CA HIS A 236 23.60 -13.63 -2.69
C HIS A 236 24.19 -12.34 -2.08
N PRO A 237 24.95 -12.41 -0.96
CA PRO A 237 25.35 -11.25 -0.15
C PRO A 237 26.40 -10.34 -0.81
N CYS A 238 26.26 -9.01 -0.65
CA CYS A 238 27.39 -8.06 -0.66
C CYS A 238 28.16 -8.25 0.67
N PRO A 239 29.45 -8.60 0.69
CA PRO A 239 30.17 -9.06 1.90
C PRO A 239 30.50 -7.97 2.95
N HIS A 240 29.96 -6.75 2.85
CA HIS A 240 30.40 -5.62 3.69
C HIS A 240 29.34 -4.91 4.53
N TYR A 241 28.07 -5.33 4.49
CA TYR A 241 27.05 -4.80 5.40
C TYR A 241 26.39 -5.93 6.18
N GLY A 242 26.68 -5.98 7.48
CA GLY A 242 26.13 -6.94 8.43
C GLY A 242 24.66 -6.70 8.79
N PHE A 243 23.81 -6.37 7.80
CA PHE A 243 22.38 -6.31 8.00
C PHE A 243 21.74 -7.66 7.61
N PRO A 244 20.88 -8.24 8.45
CA PRO A 244 20.20 -9.49 8.11
C PRO A 244 19.29 -9.29 6.88
N HIS A 245 19.45 -10.16 5.87
CA HIS A 245 18.52 -10.22 4.73
C HIS A 245 17.10 -10.47 5.22
N ARG A 246 16.14 -9.64 4.78
CA ARG A 246 14.70 -9.89 4.95
C ARG A 246 13.96 -9.73 3.61
N PRO A 247 12.86 -10.48 3.42
CA PRO A 247 11.99 -10.40 2.25
C PRO A 247 11.41 -9.00 2.05
N ARG A 248 11.20 -8.61 0.79
CA ARG A 248 10.70 -7.28 0.43
C ARG A 248 9.30 -7.40 -0.20
N PRO A 249 8.33 -6.57 0.20
CA PRO A 249 6.98 -6.60 -0.37
C PRO A 249 7.00 -6.26 -1.87
N SER A 250 6.04 -6.81 -2.62
CA SER A 250 5.98 -6.67 -4.09
C SER A 250 5.62 -5.25 -4.56
N VAL A 251 4.91 -4.51 -3.71
CA VAL A 251 4.59 -3.09 -3.88
C VAL A 251 4.75 -2.45 -2.50
N THR A 252 5.41 -1.29 -2.45
CA THR A 252 5.51 -0.48 -1.23
C THR A 252 4.96 0.89 -1.57
N ILE A 253 3.94 1.33 -0.83
CA ILE A 253 3.50 2.71 -0.88
C ILE A 253 4.07 3.38 0.35
N THR A 254 5.03 4.26 0.14
CA THR A 254 5.63 5.07 1.18
C THR A 254 5.16 6.50 1.01
N ARG A 255 4.68 7.10 2.10
CA ARG A 255 4.53 8.56 2.20
C ARG A 255 5.92 9.18 2.19
N TRP A 256 6.09 10.28 1.45
CA TRP A 256 7.19 11.23 1.63
C TRP A 256 6.56 12.57 2.02
N ARG A 257 6.96 13.14 3.15
CA ARG A 257 6.59 14.50 3.57
C ARG A 257 7.61 15.48 3.02
#